data_AF-A0A3N5NLU7-F1
#
_entry.id   AF-A0A3N5NLU7-F1
#
_cell.length_a   1.000
_cell.length_b   1.000
_cell.length_c   1.000
_cell.angle_alpha   90.00
_cell.angle_beta   90.00
_cell.angle_gamma   90.00
#
_symmetry.space_group_name_H-M   'P 1'
#
loop_
_entity.id
_entity.type
_entity.pdbx_description
1 polymer ?
#
loop_
_entity_poly.entity_id
_entity_poly.type
_entity_poly.pdbx_seq_one_letter_code
_entity_poly.pdbx_strand_id
1 'polypeptide(L)'
;MNEYAEHFAASGAVAERLALTRARPVAGDGDLGARFMTACHPFVYGEPDTEGESDAEVVTVELLTQAFQLRHGARQASLRHAGTLGALDAMRSAGLIADELCRELDHAYVFLQSTEHRRQLGVQEDLQKQVEASRERVRAICATIRRLADW
;
A
#
# COMPACT_ATOMS: atom_id res chain seq x y z
N MET A 1 10.71 -23.69 14.93
CA MET A 1 9.78 -22.54 14.78
C MET A 1 10.38 -21.23 15.34
N ASN A 2 11.70 -21.16 15.56
CA ASN A 2 12.39 -20.01 16.20
C ASN A 2 13.47 -19.37 15.30
N GLU A 3 13.52 -19.72 14.02
CA GLU A 3 14.59 -19.30 13.11
C GLU A 3 14.19 -18.08 12.24
N TYR A 4 12.90 -17.76 12.19
CA TYR A 4 12.39 -16.61 11.43
C TYR A 4 12.57 -15.28 12.19
N ALA A 5 12.72 -15.28 13.52
CA ALA A 5 12.79 -14.04 14.30
C ALA A 5 14.17 -13.36 14.25
N GLU A 6 15.25 -14.07 13.92
CA GLU A 6 16.63 -13.56 14.03
C GLU A 6 17.18 -12.91 12.75
N HIS A 7 16.42 -12.88 11.64
CA HIS A 7 16.93 -12.38 10.35
C HIS A 7 16.67 -10.89 10.06
N PHE A 8 15.83 -10.21 10.84
CA PHE A 8 15.20 -8.94 10.42
C PHE A 8 15.95 -7.64 10.79
N ALA A 9 17.25 -7.70 11.06
CA ALA A 9 18.02 -6.55 11.58
C ALA A 9 18.70 -5.65 10.51
N ALA A 10 18.40 -5.79 9.21
CA ALA A 10 18.93 -4.90 8.18
C ALA A 10 17.87 -4.66 7.09
N SER A 11 17.97 -3.50 6.43
CA SER A 11 17.19 -2.88 5.32
C SER A 11 16.24 -3.71 4.42
N GLY A 12 16.32 -5.05 4.41
CA GLY A 12 15.33 -5.95 3.82
C GLY A 12 14.00 -6.03 4.58
N ALA A 13 13.97 -5.73 5.89
CA ALA A 13 12.76 -5.87 6.70
C ALA A 13 11.59 -4.95 6.26
N VAL A 14 11.88 -3.70 5.85
CA VAL A 14 10.84 -2.76 5.39
C VAL A 14 10.28 -3.19 4.03
N ALA A 15 11.16 -3.51 3.08
CA ALA A 15 10.74 -4.00 1.77
C ALA A 15 9.91 -5.29 1.87
N GLU A 16 10.30 -6.20 2.76
CA GLU A 16 9.56 -7.44 3.01
C GLU A 16 8.21 -7.18 3.66
N ARG A 17 8.13 -6.28 4.65
CA ARG A 17 6.86 -5.83 5.22
C ARG A 17 5.93 -5.24 4.16
N LEU A 18 6.44 -4.34 3.32
CA LEU A 18 5.68 -3.75 2.21
C LEU A 18 5.20 -4.82 1.23
N ALA A 19 6.04 -5.80 0.87
CA ALA A 19 5.64 -6.89 0.00
C ALA A 19 4.52 -7.75 0.64
N LEU A 20 4.64 -8.05 1.92
CA LEU A 20 3.67 -8.87 2.64
C LEU A 20 2.31 -8.19 2.84
N THR A 21 2.22 -6.85 2.80
CA THR A 21 0.91 -6.16 2.75
C THR A 21 0.07 -6.55 1.54
N ARG A 22 0.70 -7.05 0.47
CA ARG A 22 0.06 -7.45 -0.79
C ARG A 22 -0.11 -8.97 -0.91
N ALA A 23 0.44 -9.72 0.03
CA ALA A 23 0.38 -11.18 0.01
C ALA A 23 -1.06 -11.66 0.25
N ARG A 24 -1.44 -12.71 -0.47
CA ARG A 24 -2.73 -13.41 -0.32
C ARG A 24 -2.58 -14.87 -0.73
N PRO A 25 -3.32 -15.81 -0.11
CA PRO A 25 -3.42 -17.17 -0.62
C PRO A 25 -4.03 -17.15 -2.03
N VAL A 26 -3.38 -17.81 -2.98
CA VAL A 26 -3.85 -17.87 -4.39
C VAL A 26 -4.28 -19.28 -4.79
N ALA A 27 -3.65 -20.31 -4.22
CA ALA A 27 -3.96 -21.71 -4.48
C ALA A 27 -3.61 -22.56 -3.25
N GLY A 28 -4.20 -23.76 -3.16
CA GLY A 28 -3.96 -24.71 -2.07
C GLY A 28 -5.06 -24.73 -1.02
N ASP A 29 -4.73 -25.20 0.18
CA ASP A 29 -5.65 -25.27 1.33
C ASP A 29 -5.92 -23.87 1.90
N GLY A 30 -7.20 -23.48 1.92
CA GLY A 30 -7.63 -22.15 2.33
C GLY A 30 -7.37 -21.86 3.82
N ASP A 31 -7.56 -22.85 4.69
CA ASP A 31 -7.39 -22.70 6.14
C ASP A 31 -5.91 -22.55 6.49
N LEU A 32 -5.05 -23.35 5.85
CA LEU A 32 -3.60 -23.22 5.97
C LEU A 32 -3.14 -21.84 5.50
N GLY A 33 -3.66 -21.38 4.35
CA GLY A 33 -3.38 -20.04 3.84
C GLY A 33 -3.77 -18.94 4.83
N ALA A 34 -4.98 -19.01 5.39
CA ALA A 34 -5.45 -18.04 6.38
C ALA A 34 -4.61 -18.04 7.67
N ARG A 35 -4.20 -19.22 8.15
CA ARG A 35 -3.32 -19.36 9.32
C ARG A 35 -1.93 -18.80 9.06
N PHE A 36 -1.37 -19.03 7.88
CA PHE A 36 -0.09 -18.46 7.46
C PHE A 36 -0.16 -16.92 7.46
N MET A 37 -1.18 -16.33 6.81
CA MET A 37 -1.36 -14.87 6.80
C MET A 37 -1.47 -14.31 8.22
N THR A 38 -2.22 -14.99 9.09
CA THR A 38 -2.36 -14.58 10.50
C THR A 38 -1.03 -14.62 11.24
N ALA A 39 -0.19 -15.63 10.98
CA ALA A 39 1.13 -15.76 11.58
C ALA A 39 2.10 -14.66 11.12
N CYS A 40 1.94 -14.12 9.90
CA CYS A 40 2.74 -13.01 9.39
C CYS A 40 2.34 -11.65 10.00
N HIS A 41 1.10 -11.46 10.46
CA HIS A 41 0.60 -10.16 10.90
C HIS A 41 1.46 -9.44 11.95
N PRO A 42 2.02 -10.10 12.99
CA PRO A 42 2.90 -9.42 13.95
C PRO A 42 4.16 -8.86 13.30
N PHE A 43 4.74 -9.58 12.34
CA PHE A 43 5.88 -9.08 11.58
C PHE A 43 5.48 -7.93 10.65
N VAL A 44 4.35 -8.03 9.94
CA VAL A 44 3.94 -7.00 8.97
C VAL A 44 3.50 -5.71 9.65
N TYR A 45 2.71 -5.80 10.72
CA TYR A 45 2.02 -4.67 11.34
C TYR A 45 2.52 -4.32 12.76
N GLY A 46 3.49 -5.07 13.30
CA GLY A 46 4.07 -4.78 14.61
C GLY A 46 4.96 -3.53 14.59
N GLU A 47 5.29 -3.03 15.78
CA GLU A 47 6.24 -1.93 15.93
C GLU A 47 7.60 -2.33 15.30
N PRO A 48 8.24 -1.46 14.52
CA PRO A 48 9.57 -1.73 13.99
C PRO A 48 10.59 -1.76 15.14
N ASP A 49 11.53 -2.71 15.09
CA ASP A 49 12.59 -2.85 16.11
C ASP A 49 13.65 -1.73 16.06
N THR A 50 13.55 -0.78 15.13
CA THR A 50 14.51 0.33 14.98
C THR A 50 13.84 1.66 14.64
N GLU A 51 14.24 2.69 15.40
CA GLU A 51 14.14 4.09 14.99
C GLU A 51 14.99 4.29 13.74
N GLY A 52 14.34 4.58 12.60
CA GLY A 52 15.05 5.01 11.40
C GLY A 52 14.68 4.24 10.15
N GLU A 53 13.50 4.51 9.61
CA GLU A 53 13.42 4.75 8.16
C GLU A 53 12.28 5.73 7.92
N SER A 54 12.67 6.98 8.20
CA SER A 54 12.01 8.22 7.80
C SER A 54 11.53 8.16 6.36
N ASP A 55 10.25 8.47 6.16
CA ASP A 55 9.76 9.13 4.96
C ASP A 55 10.25 8.53 3.63
N ALA A 56 9.99 7.23 3.41
CA ALA A 56 9.90 6.76 2.02
C ALA A 56 8.96 7.72 1.27
N GLU A 57 9.47 8.39 0.24
CA GLU A 57 8.75 9.43 -0.48
C GLU A 57 7.44 8.81 -1.00
N VAL A 58 6.33 9.06 -0.30
CA VAL A 58 5.02 8.51 -0.66
C VAL A 58 4.56 9.25 -1.90
N VAL A 59 5.05 8.81 -3.05
CA VAL A 59 4.80 9.41 -4.36
C VAL A 59 3.83 8.59 -5.19
N THR A 60 3.46 7.39 -4.71
CA THR A 60 2.49 6.52 -5.36
C THR A 60 1.34 6.18 -4.43
N VAL A 61 0.22 5.79 -5.04
CA VAL A 61 -0.98 5.36 -4.32
C VAL A 61 -0.72 4.08 -3.53
N GLU A 62 0.06 3.15 -4.09
CA GLU A 62 0.44 1.91 -3.42
C GLU A 62 1.25 2.18 -2.15
N LEU A 63 2.30 3.00 -2.25
CA LEU A 63 3.12 3.35 -1.09
C LEU A 63 2.29 4.05 -0.02
N LEU A 64 1.33 4.90 -0.43
CA LEU A 64 0.42 5.54 0.52
C LEU A 64 -0.41 4.51 1.27
N THR A 65 -1.09 3.61 0.56
CA THR A 65 -1.91 2.57 1.20
C THR A 65 -1.07 1.68 2.12
N GLN A 66 0.14 1.31 1.69
CA GLN A 66 1.03 0.48 2.48
C GLN A 66 1.53 1.19 3.73
N ALA A 67 1.86 2.48 3.65
CA ALA A 67 2.29 3.27 4.81
C ALA A 67 1.17 3.34 5.88
N PHE A 68 -0.08 3.57 5.48
CA PHE A 68 -1.23 3.53 6.39
C PHE A 68 -1.46 2.13 6.97
N GLN A 69 -1.28 1.08 6.16
CA GLN A 69 -1.36 -0.30 6.61
C GLN A 69 -0.31 -0.63 7.66
N LEU A 70 0.95 -0.24 7.46
CA LEU A 70 2.00 -0.47 8.44
C LEU A 70 1.73 0.29 9.76
N ARG A 71 1.25 1.53 9.68
CA ARG A 71 0.99 2.39 10.85
C ARG A 71 -0.24 1.99 11.66
N HIS A 72 -1.31 1.61 10.98
CA HIS A 72 -2.63 1.40 11.60
C HIS A 72 -3.11 -0.04 11.55
N GLY A 73 -2.55 -0.87 10.67
CA GLY A 73 -3.00 -2.24 10.42
C GLY A 73 -2.95 -3.13 11.66
N ALA A 74 -2.04 -2.90 12.61
CA ALA A 74 -2.00 -3.65 13.87
C ALA A 74 -3.30 -3.52 14.66
N ARG A 75 -3.83 -2.29 14.74
CA ARG A 75 -5.03 -1.94 15.52
C ARG A 75 -6.32 -1.99 14.69
N GLN A 76 -6.22 -1.90 13.37
CA GLN A 76 -7.36 -1.83 12.46
C GLN A 76 -7.23 -2.89 11.36
N ALA A 77 -7.83 -4.06 11.60
CA ALA A 77 -7.81 -5.17 10.65
C ALA A 77 -8.49 -4.83 9.31
N SER A 78 -9.45 -3.90 9.30
CA SER A 78 -10.10 -3.41 8.08
C SER A 78 -9.13 -2.79 7.08
N LEU A 79 -7.96 -2.30 7.51
CA LEU A 79 -6.97 -1.74 6.58
C LEU A 79 -6.16 -2.82 5.86
N ARG A 80 -6.19 -4.08 6.28
CA ARG A 80 -5.33 -5.17 5.79
C ARG A 80 -5.78 -5.74 4.43
N HIS A 81 -6.21 -4.87 3.52
CA HIS A 81 -6.57 -5.23 2.15
C HIS A 81 -5.33 -5.41 1.28
N ALA A 82 -5.20 -6.57 0.65
CA ALA A 82 -4.11 -6.85 -0.28
C ALA A 82 -4.21 -6.06 -1.61
N GLY A 83 -5.33 -5.38 -1.88
CA GLY A 83 -5.54 -4.57 -3.10
C GLY A 83 -5.53 -3.07 -2.80
N THR A 84 -5.02 -2.27 -3.73
CA THR A 84 -4.82 -0.81 -3.52
C THR A 84 -6.14 -0.07 -3.34
N LEU A 85 -7.10 -0.30 -4.25
CA LEU A 85 -8.43 0.33 -4.19
C LEU A 85 -9.19 -0.08 -2.92
N GLY A 86 -9.10 -1.36 -2.52
CA GLY A 86 -9.72 -1.82 -1.27
C GLY A 86 -9.09 -1.19 -0.03
N ALA A 87 -7.76 -0.98 -0.04
CA ALA A 87 -7.07 -0.29 1.03
C ALA A 87 -7.44 1.21 1.08
N LEU A 88 -7.58 1.88 -0.06
CA LEU A 88 -8.07 3.26 -0.12
C LEU A 88 -9.49 3.40 0.44
N ASP A 89 -10.41 2.53 0.04
CA ASP A 89 -11.77 2.55 0.56
C ASP A 89 -11.83 2.27 2.07
N ALA A 90 -10.96 1.39 2.58
CA ALA A 90 -10.84 1.16 4.01
C ALA A 90 -10.27 2.37 4.76
N MET A 91 -9.29 3.07 4.18
CA MET A 91 -8.75 4.33 4.73
C MET A 91 -9.84 5.41 4.80
N ARG A 92 -10.63 5.54 3.74
CA ARG A 92 -11.79 6.45 3.67
C ARG A 92 -12.84 6.10 4.72
N SER A 93 -13.21 4.82 4.80
CA SER A 93 -14.22 4.32 5.74
C SER A 93 -13.78 4.47 7.21
N ALA A 94 -12.47 4.40 7.47
CA ALA A 94 -11.88 4.65 8.79
C ALA A 94 -11.72 6.14 9.11
N GLY A 95 -12.07 7.05 8.19
CA GLY A 95 -11.91 8.50 8.35
C GLY A 95 -10.46 8.98 8.32
N LEU A 96 -9.53 8.15 7.82
CA LEU A 96 -8.10 8.45 7.76
C LEU A 96 -7.74 9.36 6.57
N ILE A 97 -8.58 9.35 5.53
CA ILE A 97 -8.49 10.25 4.38
C ILE A 97 -9.87 10.82 4.07
N ALA A 98 -9.90 12.05 3.59
CA ALA A 98 -11.14 12.66 3.13
C ALA A 98 -11.70 11.93 1.92
N ASP A 99 -13.03 11.84 1.84
CA ASP A 99 -13.79 11.17 0.78
C ASP A 99 -13.43 11.72 -0.62
N GLU A 100 -13.26 13.03 -0.73
CA GLU A 100 -12.83 13.68 -1.99
C GLU A 100 -11.43 13.24 -2.42
N LEU A 101 -10.46 13.25 -1.51
CA LEU A 101 -9.09 12.84 -1.80
C LEU A 101 -9.02 11.35 -2.17
N CYS A 102 -9.82 10.51 -1.51
CA CYS A 102 -9.93 9.09 -1.86
C CYS A 102 -10.41 8.90 -3.29
N ARG A 103 -11.50 9.57 -3.69
CA ARG A 103 -12.04 9.48 -5.06
C ARG A 103 -11.02 9.93 -6.09
N GLU A 104 -10.34 11.06 -5.84
CA GLU A 104 -9.33 11.56 -6.77
C GLU A 104 -8.17 10.56 -6.94
N LEU A 105 -7.70 9.94 -5.85
CA LEU A 105 -6.68 8.89 -5.91
C LEU A 105 -7.17 7.64 -6.63
N ASP A 106 -8.40 7.19 -6.39
CA ASP A 106 -9.01 6.04 -7.07
C ASP A 106 -9.06 6.27 -8.59
N HIS A 107 -9.56 7.42 -9.02
CA HIS A 107 -9.64 7.78 -10.44
C HIS A 107 -8.26 7.85 -11.10
N ALA A 108 -7.29 8.50 -10.45
CA ALA A 108 -5.93 8.60 -10.98
C ALA A 108 -5.25 7.23 -11.04
N TYR A 109 -5.41 6.40 -10.01
CA TYR A 109 -4.86 5.05 -9.95
C TYR A 109 -5.38 4.18 -11.09
N VAL A 110 -6.71 4.12 -11.26
CA VAL A 110 -7.35 3.33 -12.32
C VAL A 110 -6.90 3.81 -13.70
N PHE A 111 -6.82 5.13 -13.92
CA PHE A 111 -6.36 5.67 -15.20
C PHE A 111 -4.90 5.29 -15.51
N LEU A 112 -4.00 5.47 -14.55
CA LEU A 112 -2.57 5.15 -14.70
C LEU A 112 -2.36 3.66 -14.92
N GLN A 113 -3.02 2.81 -14.13
CA GLN A 113 -2.92 1.36 -14.26
C GLN A 113 -3.47 0.86 -15.60
N SER A 114 -4.65 1.37 -16.01
CA SER A 114 -5.28 0.98 -17.28
C SER A 114 -4.45 1.42 -18.49
N THR A 115 -3.80 2.57 -18.40
CA THR A 115 -2.91 3.06 -19.46
C THR A 115 -1.64 2.22 -19.55
N GLU A 116 -1.04 1.88 -18.41
CA GLU A 116 0.14 1.02 -18.37
C GLU A 116 -0.16 -0.40 -18.88
N HIS A 117 -1.28 -1.00 -18.47
CA HIS A 117 -1.71 -2.31 -18.97
C HIS A 117 -1.90 -2.30 -20.50
N ARG A 118 -2.53 -1.27 -21.06
CA ARG A 118 -2.69 -1.13 -22.51
C ARG A 118 -1.35 -0.98 -23.23
N ARG A 119 -0.43 -0.20 -22.67
CA ARG A 119 0.93 -0.06 -23.19
C ARG A 119 1.67 -1.40 -23.22
N GLN A 120 1.54 -2.22 -22.18
CA GLN A 120 2.14 -3.56 -22.13
C GLN A 120 1.57 -4.52 -23.18
N LEU A 121 0.31 -4.34 -23.57
CA LEU A 121 -0.33 -5.08 -24.66
C LEU A 121 0.03 -4.55 -26.06
N GLY A 122 0.93 -3.56 -26.16
CA GLY A 122 1.36 -2.98 -27.43
C GLY A 122 0.37 -1.97 -28.02
N VAL A 123 -0.64 -1.55 -27.25
CA VAL A 123 -1.56 -0.48 -27.66
C VAL A 123 -0.86 0.85 -27.44
N GLN A 124 -0.59 1.57 -28.53
CA GLN A 124 0.06 2.88 -28.49
C GLN A 124 -0.99 3.98 -28.60
N GLU A 125 -1.18 4.72 -27.51
CA GLU A 125 -2.03 5.91 -27.45
C GLU A 125 -1.18 7.13 -27.05
N ASP A 126 -1.41 8.28 -27.67
CA ASP A 126 -0.77 9.54 -27.25
C ASP A 126 -1.50 10.13 -26.05
N LEU A 127 -1.27 9.52 -24.88
CA LEU A 127 -1.79 9.96 -23.59
C LEU A 127 -0.71 10.51 -22.66
N GLN A 128 0.47 10.83 -23.18
CA GLN A 128 1.63 11.21 -22.35
C GLN A 128 1.33 12.41 -21.44
N LYS A 129 0.62 13.42 -21.97
CA LYS A 129 0.23 14.61 -21.20
C LYS A 129 -0.74 14.26 -20.06
N GLN A 130 -1.71 13.40 -20.31
CA GLN A 130 -2.71 12.97 -19.34
C GLN A 130 -2.09 12.08 -18.25
N VAL A 131 -1.14 11.22 -18.63
CA VAL A 131 -0.36 10.41 -17.69
C VAL A 131 0.45 11.29 -16.76
N GLU A 132 1.19 12.28 -17.27
CA GLU A 132 1.98 13.16 -16.40
C GLU A 132 1.10 14.02 -15.50
N ALA A 133 0.01 14.59 -16.03
CA ALA A 133 -0.96 15.33 -15.22
C ALA A 133 -1.57 14.48 -14.10
N SER A 134 -1.84 13.19 -14.37
CA SER A 134 -2.36 12.26 -13.34
C SER A 134 -1.30 11.92 -12.30
N ARG A 135 -0.04 11.73 -12.70
CA ARG A 135 1.09 11.51 -11.77
C ARG A 135 1.33 12.71 -10.87
N GLU A 136 1.32 13.92 -11.43
CA GLU A 136 1.45 15.17 -10.68
C GLU A 136 0.31 15.31 -9.66
N ARG A 137 -0.93 15.02 -10.07
CA ARG A 137 -2.08 15.00 -9.16
C ARG A 137 -1.92 14.01 -8.01
N VAL A 138 -1.48 12.78 -8.30
CA VAL A 138 -1.19 11.77 -7.25
C VAL A 138 -0.14 12.29 -6.27
N ARG A 139 0.99 12.83 -6.76
CA ARG A 139 2.04 13.39 -5.91
C ARG A 139 1.49 14.51 -5.02
N ALA A 140 0.68 15.42 -5.57
CA ALA A 140 0.10 16.54 -4.83
C ALA A 140 -0.89 16.08 -3.74
N ILE A 141 -1.73 15.09 -4.03
CA ILE A 141 -2.68 14.54 -3.05
C ILE A 141 -1.95 13.78 -1.96
N CYS A 142 -0.99 12.91 -2.31
CA CYS A 142 -0.18 12.19 -1.32
C CYS A 142 0.57 13.16 -0.40
N ALA A 143 1.13 14.25 -0.94
CA ALA A 143 1.76 15.30 -0.13
C ALA A 143 0.76 16.02 0.80
N THR A 144 -0.47 16.25 0.33
CA THR A 144 -1.54 16.86 1.14
C THR A 144 -1.95 15.95 2.29
N ILE A 145 -2.23 14.67 2.02
CA ILE A 145 -2.55 13.66 3.04
C ILE A 145 -1.41 13.57 4.05
N ARG A 146 -0.16 13.61 3.57
CA ARG A 146 1.01 13.60 4.45
C ARG A 146 1.07 14.76 5.43
N ARG A 147 0.65 15.96 5.02
CA ARG A 147 0.64 17.12 5.93
C ARG A 147 -0.48 17.07 6.97
N LEU A 148 -1.57 16.36 6.67
CA LEU A 148 -2.75 16.27 7.54
C LEU A 148 -2.69 15.11 8.52
N ALA A 149 -2.10 14.00 8.10
CA ALA A 149 -1.77 12.91 9.01
C ALA A 149 -0.51 13.34 9.77
N ASP A 150 -0.59 13.67 11.04
CA ASP A 150 0.59 13.86 11.89
C ASP A 150 1.41 12.55 11.86
N TRP A 151 2.45 12.49 11.02
CA TRP A 151 3.35 11.33 10.90
C TRP A 151 4.24 11.22 12.12
#